data_AF-A0A917RYK1-F1
#
_entry.id   AF-A0A917RYK1-F1
#
_cell.length_a   1.000
_cell.length_b   1.000
_cell.length_c   1.000
_cell.angle_alpha   90.00
_cell.angle_beta   90.00
_cell.angle_gamma   90.00
#
_symmetry.space_group_name_H-M   'P 1'
#
loop_
_entity.id
_entity.type
_entity.pdbx_description
1 polymer ?
#
loop_
_entity_poly.entity_id
_entity_poly.type
_entity_poly.pdbx_seq_one_letter_code
_entity_poly.pdbx_strand_id
1 'polypeptide(L)'
;MKRIIPEPEFYHPNGDAEIVSDTSTPTPMTYQRPWTHENDVTIRLRRPLKPLPNTRILWQKSGRPLRVVPLELEVAQPLPEVCAAHGRPATGSSTVRTLFFDTDAHPRFHNRRSIQEFLKALMKSAWIAPVSTIVTGEWPICHRCARRARIYRYVVYGILAVMAANFAAFLTVSFAHIDWLKPWFGSAFCPGSILGFMIVVHLFDKSVDPVKFRPIYDERFAFVQAHPEFRRALQIDMPPGSTNPPR
;
A
#
# COMPACT_ATOMS: atom_id res chain seq x y z
N MET A 1 39.68 -0.38 -32.75
CA MET A 1 38.30 0.13 -32.83
C MET A 1 37.84 0.60 -31.45
N LYS A 2 37.84 1.91 -31.19
CA LYS A 2 37.38 2.51 -29.92
C LYS A 2 35.85 2.64 -29.95
N ARG A 3 35.14 1.98 -29.03
CA ARG A 3 33.72 2.23 -28.80
C ARG A 3 33.57 3.57 -28.10
N ILE A 4 32.89 4.49 -28.76
CA ILE A 4 32.41 5.74 -28.17
C ILE A 4 31.18 5.36 -27.34
N ILE A 5 31.25 5.58 -26.02
CA ILE A 5 30.10 5.46 -25.12
C ILE A 5 29.41 6.83 -25.18
N PRO A 6 28.13 6.92 -25.57
CA PRO A 6 27.41 8.20 -25.51
C PRO A 6 27.18 8.59 -24.05
N GLU A 7 27.46 9.86 -23.76
CA GLU A 7 27.23 10.51 -22.48
C GLU A 7 25.73 10.50 -22.12
N PRO A 8 25.33 10.29 -20.85
CA PRO A 8 23.93 10.38 -20.46
C PRO A 8 23.45 11.84 -20.53
N GLU A 9 22.45 12.07 -21.38
CA GLU A 9 21.71 13.33 -21.47
C GLU A 9 21.13 13.71 -20.09
N PHE A 10 21.64 14.80 -19.54
CA PHE A 10 21.11 15.43 -18.34
C PHE A 10 19.73 16.03 -18.64
N TYR A 11 18.70 15.55 -17.94
CA TYR A 11 17.37 16.13 -17.94
C TYR A 11 17.41 17.56 -17.38
N HIS A 12 17.25 18.56 -18.26
CA HIS A 12 17.00 19.95 -17.91
C HIS A 12 15.49 20.19 -17.73
N PRO A 13 15.00 20.55 -16.53
CA PRO A 13 13.66 21.09 -16.39
C PRO A 13 13.70 22.56 -16.81
N ASN A 14 12.82 22.99 -17.70
CA ASN A 14 12.67 24.35 -18.25
C ASN A 14 13.47 24.63 -19.53
N GLY A 15 13.17 23.87 -20.59
CA GLY A 15 13.26 24.38 -21.95
C GLY A 15 11.88 24.82 -22.39
N ASP A 16 11.78 26.06 -22.88
CA ASP A 16 10.55 26.74 -23.28
C ASP A 16 9.81 25.93 -24.36
N ALA A 17 8.86 25.11 -23.92
CA ALA A 17 7.91 24.47 -24.82
C ALA A 17 7.01 25.58 -25.36
N GLU A 18 7.17 25.87 -26.65
CA GLU A 18 6.15 26.54 -27.45
C GLU A 18 4.78 25.95 -27.11
N ILE A 19 3.91 26.80 -26.58
CA ILE A 19 2.52 26.49 -26.33
C ILE A 19 1.87 26.34 -27.71
N VAL A 20 1.96 25.13 -28.27
CA VAL A 20 1.04 24.68 -29.31
C VAL A 20 -0.31 24.64 -28.62
N SER A 21 -1.10 25.70 -28.81
CA SER A 21 -2.49 25.82 -28.40
C SER A 21 -3.32 24.80 -29.17
N ASP A 22 -3.18 23.53 -28.81
CA ASP A 22 -4.07 22.49 -29.28
C ASP A 22 -5.46 22.82 -28.74
N THR A 23 -6.29 23.34 -29.63
CA THR A 23 -7.67 23.76 -29.36
C THR A 23 -8.59 22.54 -29.43
N SER A 24 -8.09 21.38 -29.01
CA SER A 24 -8.90 20.22 -28.72
C SER A 24 -9.50 20.46 -27.34
N THR A 25 -10.76 20.90 -27.32
CA THR A 25 -11.57 20.97 -26.11
C THR A 25 -11.35 19.66 -25.35
N PRO A 26 -10.76 19.67 -24.13
CA PRO A 26 -10.54 18.44 -23.41
C PRO A 26 -11.90 17.79 -23.27
N THR A 27 -12.05 16.59 -23.84
CA THR A 27 -13.25 15.78 -23.68
C THR A 27 -13.54 15.80 -22.19
N PRO A 28 -14.72 16.30 -21.76
CA PRO A 28 -15.01 16.39 -20.34
C PRO A 28 -14.79 15.00 -19.79
N MET A 29 -13.78 14.85 -18.92
CA MET A 29 -13.56 13.60 -18.23
C MET A 29 -14.88 13.29 -17.57
N THR A 30 -15.59 12.29 -18.11
CA THR A 30 -16.86 11.87 -17.57
C THR A 30 -16.51 11.48 -16.15
N TYR A 31 -16.88 12.32 -15.18
CA TYR A 31 -16.65 12.04 -13.78
C TYR A 31 -17.38 10.73 -13.50
N GLN A 32 -16.65 9.63 -13.53
CA GLN A 32 -17.17 8.37 -13.05
C GLN A 32 -17.59 8.68 -11.62
N ARG A 33 -18.88 8.52 -11.33
CA ARG A 33 -19.39 8.68 -9.97
C ARG A 33 -18.46 7.89 -9.06
N PRO A 34 -17.91 8.52 -8.00
CA PRO A 34 -17.06 7.84 -7.07
C PRO A 34 -17.72 6.52 -6.64
N TRP A 35 -16.96 5.42 -6.62
CA TRP A 35 -17.43 4.17 -6.04
C TRP A 35 -17.51 4.33 -4.53
N THR A 36 -18.55 5.03 -4.07
CA THR A 36 -18.87 5.23 -2.66
C THR A 36 -20.01 4.31 -2.27
N HIS A 37 -19.82 3.58 -1.18
CA HIS A 37 -20.91 2.90 -0.50
C HIS A 37 -21.48 3.77 0.61
N GLU A 38 -22.71 3.49 1.02
CA GLU A 38 -23.37 4.17 2.12
C GLU A 38 -22.57 4.12 3.43
N ASN A 39 -21.69 3.12 3.60
CA ASN A 39 -20.83 2.93 4.76
C ASN A 39 -19.45 3.62 4.65
N ASP A 40 -19.22 4.35 3.57
CA ASP A 40 -17.97 5.06 3.38
C ASP A 40 -18.04 6.45 4.03
N VAL A 41 -16.88 6.96 4.42
CA VAL A 41 -16.68 8.28 4.99
C VAL A 41 -15.64 9.03 4.20
N THR A 42 -15.88 10.32 3.99
CA THR A 42 -14.93 11.20 3.31
C THR A 42 -13.96 11.78 4.31
N ILE A 43 -12.67 11.64 4.04
CA ILE A 43 -11.60 12.28 4.79
C ILE A 43 -10.86 13.28 3.89
N ARG A 44 -10.47 14.41 4.44
CA ARG A 44 -9.68 15.41 3.75
C ARG A 44 -8.22 14.97 3.70
N LEU A 45 -7.64 15.12 2.52
CA LEU A 45 -6.25 14.90 2.23
C LEU A 45 -5.57 16.24 1.90
N ARG A 46 -4.27 16.31 2.14
CA ARG A 46 -3.41 17.41 1.72
C ARG A 46 -2.05 16.86 1.30
N ARG A 47 -1.25 17.65 0.60
CA ARG A 47 0.15 17.28 0.35
C ARG A 47 0.95 17.40 1.64
N PRO A 48 1.88 16.48 1.90
CA PRO A 48 2.68 16.54 3.11
C PRO A 48 3.64 17.73 3.07
N LEU A 49 3.87 18.34 4.23
CA LEU A 49 4.79 19.47 4.39
C LEU A 49 6.25 19.09 4.09
N LYS A 50 6.60 17.82 4.34
CA LYS A 50 7.91 17.24 4.05
C LYS A 50 7.72 16.03 3.15
N PRO A 51 8.58 15.82 2.15
CA PRO A 51 8.51 14.63 1.31
C PRO A 51 8.65 13.38 2.18
N LEU A 52 7.87 12.36 1.87
CA LEU A 52 7.89 11.11 2.61
C LEU A 52 9.22 10.37 2.34
N PRO A 53 9.80 9.70 3.34
CA PRO A 53 11.05 9.00 3.16
C PRO A 53 10.91 7.81 2.20
N ASN A 54 11.94 7.64 1.36
CA ASN A 54 12.10 6.49 0.45
C ASN A 54 10.99 6.32 -0.60
N THR A 55 10.28 7.39 -0.99
CA THR A 55 9.25 7.31 -2.03
C THR A 55 9.80 7.24 -3.45
N ARG A 56 10.95 7.89 -3.72
CA ARG A 56 11.59 7.89 -5.05
C ARG A 56 11.81 6.48 -5.61
N ILE A 57 12.22 5.55 -4.76
CA ILE A 57 12.47 4.15 -5.13
C ILE A 57 11.16 3.45 -5.56
N LEU A 58 10.01 3.87 -5.02
CA LEU A 58 8.70 3.30 -5.37
C LEU A 58 8.24 3.77 -6.76
N TRP A 59 8.62 4.98 -7.15
CA TRP A 59 8.25 5.57 -8.45
C TRP A 59 9.12 5.06 -9.61
N GLN A 60 10.38 4.72 -9.34
CA GLN A 60 11.34 4.29 -10.37
C GLN A 60 11.24 2.79 -10.72
N LYS A 61 10.57 1.98 -9.89
CA LYS A 61 10.61 0.51 -9.97
C LYS A 61 9.76 -0.11 -11.07
N SER A 62 9.06 0.68 -11.88
CA SER A 62 8.18 0.17 -12.92
C SER A 62 8.70 0.46 -14.31
N GLY A 63 8.88 -0.58 -15.12
CA GLY A 63 9.18 -0.39 -16.53
C GLY A 63 7.95 0.01 -17.38
N ARG A 64 6.76 0.18 -16.78
CA ARG A 64 5.59 0.82 -17.41
C ARG A 64 5.56 2.29 -17.01
N PRO A 65 5.40 3.23 -17.95
CA PRO A 65 5.20 4.64 -17.61
C PRO A 65 3.87 4.82 -16.87
N LEU A 66 3.87 5.69 -15.87
CA LEU A 66 2.68 6.06 -15.12
C LEU A 66 1.74 6.91 -15.99
N ARG A 67 0.42 6.64 -15.92
CA ARG A 67 -0.61 7.44 -16.60
C ARG A 67 -0.99 8.70 -15.82
N VAL A 68 -0.62 8.76 -14.55
CA VAL A 68 -0.88 9.90 -13.66
C VAL A 68 0.39 10.31 -12.94
N VAL A 69 0.50 11.60 -12.62
CA VAL A 69 1.63 12.12 -11.85
C VAL A 69 1.68 11.43 -10.47
N PRO A 70 2.86 10.96 -10.02
CA PRO A 70 3.04 10.42 -8.68
C PRO A 70 2.63 11.43 -7.61
N LEU A 71 1.89 10.99 -6.60
CA LEU A 71 1.44 11.86 -5.51
C LEU A 71 1.77 11.29 -4.14
N GLU A 72 2.11 12.21 -3.24
CA GLU A 72 2.23 11.98 -1.82
C GLU A 72 1.15 12.80 -1.12
N LEU A 73 0.35 12.15 -0.31
CA LEU A 73 -0.78 12.74 0.40
C LEU A 73 -0.72 12.35 1.86
N GLU A 74 -1.20 13.23 2.72
CA GLU A 74 -1.39 13.00 4.14
C GLU A 74 -2.82 13.37 4.57
N VAL A 75 -3.32 12.71 5.62
CA VAL A 75 -4.61 13.04 6.22
C VAL A 75 -4.53 14.46 6.80
N ALA A 76 -5.38 15.35 6.30
CA ALA A 76 -5.34 16.79 6.58
C ALA A 76 -6.12 17.22 7.82
N GLN A 77 -6.99 16.33 8.32
CA GLN A 77 -7.91 16.61 9.41
C GLN A 77 -7.57 15.74 10.64
N PRO A 78 -7.84 16.22 11.86
CA PRO A 78 -7.82 15.35 13.02
C PRO A 78 -8.84 14.22 12.85
N LEU A 79 -8.48 13.02 13.29
CA LEU A 79 -9.37 11.87 13.32
C LEU A 79 -9.93 11.70 14.74
N PRO A 80 -11.20 11.29 14.88
CA PRO A 80 -11.83 11.11 16.18
C PRO A 80 -11.13 9.99 16.96
N GLU A 81 -11.23 10.01 18.29
CA GLU A 81 -10.66 8.97 19.17
C GLU A 81 -11.48 7.65 19.17
N VAL A 82 -11.95 7.24 17.99
CA VAL A 82 -12.74 6.03 17.76
C VAL A 82 -12.05 5.23 16.66
N CYS A 83 -11.95 3.91 16.82
CA CYS A 83 -11.33 3.06 15.81
C CYS A 83 -12.21 2.91 14.57
N ALA A 84 -11.67 3.25 13.39
CA ALA A 84 -12.40 3.16 12.12
C ALA A 84 -12.91 1.75 11.78
N ALA A 85 -12.18 0.70 12.13
CA ALA A 85 -12.57 -0.69 11.85
C ALA A 85 -13.69 -1.22 12.78
N HIS A 86 -13.69 -0.82 14.04
CA HIS A 86 -14.50 -1.47 15.08
C HIS A 86 -15.47 -0.55 15.82
N GLY A 87 -15.38 0.78 15.64
CA GLY A 87 -16.22 1.75 16.34
C GLY A 87 -16.00 1.84 17.84
N ARG A 88 -14.86 1.32 18.35
CA ARG A 88 -14.53 1.31 19.79
C ARG A 88 -13.61 2.47 20.13
N PRO A 89 -13.61 2.96 21.38
CA PRO A 89 -12.65 3.96 21.84
C PRO A 89 -11.21 3.58 21.50
N ALA A 90 -10.46 4.56 21.01
CA ALA A 90 -9.05 4.40 20.70
C ALA A 90 -8.26 4.26 22.00
N THR A 91 -7.27 3.37 21.98
CA THR A 91 -6.29 3.22 23.07
C THR A 91 -4.90 3.70 22.64
N GLY A 92 -4.78 4.21 21.42
CA GLY A 92 -3.55 4.73 20.82
C GLY A 92 -3.75 5.05 19.34
N SER A 93 -2.71 5.55 18.70
CA SER A 93 -2.65 5.78 17.25
C SER A 93 -1.63 4.84 16.59
N SER A 94 -1.80 4.61 15.30
CA SER A 94 -0.82 3.91 14.45
C SER A 94 -0.67 4.68 13.15
N THR A 95 0.57 4.93 12.74
CA THR A 95 0.85 5.48 11.42
C THR A 95 0.51 4.43 10.36
N VAL A 96 -0.38 4.78 9.44
CA VAL A 96 -0.77 3.96 8.30
C VAL A 96 -0.18 4.59 7.06
N ARG A 97 0.47 3.77 6.24
CA ARG A 97 1.01 4.15 4.92
C ARG A 97 0.35 3.28 3.87
N THR A 98 -0.60 3.85 3.16
CA THR A 98 -1.37 3.15 2.13
C THR A 98 -0.82 3.47 0.74
N LEU A 99 -0.61 2.43 -0.07
CA LEU A 99 -0.11 2.54 -1.44
C LEU A 99 -1.27 2.35 -2.43
N PHE A 100 -1.35 3.23 -3.42
CA PHE A 100 -2.27 3.16 -4.53
C PHE A 100 -1.50 2.88 -5.81
N PHE A 101 -2.10 2.08 -6.67
CA PHE A 101 -1.46 1.59 -7.88
C PHE A 101 -2.21 2.07 -9.12
N ASP A 102 -1.44 2.31 -10.19
CA ASP A 102 -1.96 2.61 -11.52
C ASP A 102 -2.42 1.31 -12.19
N THR A 103 -3.69 0.97 -12.00
CA THR A 103 -4.31 -0.24 -12.54
C THR A 103 -5.20 0.11 -13.73
N ASP A 104 -5.43 -0.81 -14.67
CA ASP A 104 -6.28 -0.53 -15.83
C ASP A 104 -7.73 -0.19 -15.47
N ALA A 105 -8.19 -0.60 -14.28
CA ALA A 105 -9.50 -0.21 -13.74
C ALA A 105 -9.53 1.23 -13.21
N HIS A 106 -8.48 1.65 -12.50
CA HIS A 106 -8.36 3.02 -11.98
C HIS A 106 -6.89 3.38 -11.71
N PRO A 107 -6.44 4.60 -12.08
CA PRO A 107 -5.03 5.01 -11.94
C PRO A 107 -4.58 5.21 -10.49
N ARG A 108 -5.52 5.31 -9.55
CA ARG A 108 -5.26 5.39 -8.10
C ARG A 108 -6.10 4.36 -7.36
N PHE A 109 -5.93 3.08 -7.70
CA PHE A 109 -6.68 2.00 -7.07
C PHE A 109 -5.93 1.51 -5.83
N HIS A 110 -6.63 1.41 -4.70
CA HIS A 110 -6.11 0.73 -3.52
C HIS A 110 -6.18 -0.78 -3.75
N ASN A 111 -5.22 -1.30 -4.53
CA ASN A 111 -5.13 -2.73 -4.75
C ASN A 111 -4.44 -3.34 -3.53
N ARG A 112 -5.25 -3.74 -2.54
CA ARG A 112 -4.80 -4.72 -1.55
C ARG A 112 -4.46 -5.96 -2.36
N ARG A 113 -3.15 -6.18 -2.59
CA ARG A 113 -2.63 -7.28 -3.41
C ARG A 113 -3.42 -8.54 -3.09
N SER A 114 -4.40 -8.85 -3.94
CA SER A 114 -5.14 -10.07 -3.77
C SER A 114 -4.12 -11.18 -4.03
N ILE A 115 -4.27 -12.29 -3.32
CA ILE A 115 -3.49 -13.51 -3.60
C ILE A 115 -3.55 -13.85 -5.10
N GLN A 116 -4.64 -13.46 -5.79
CA GLN A 116 -4.78 -13.55 -7.25
C GLN A 116 -3.76 -12.70 -8.04
N GLU A 117 -3.48 -11.45 -7.67
CA GLU A 117 -2.47 -10.63 -8.36
C GLU A 117 -1.05 -11.13 -8.10
N PHE A 118 -0.78 -11.67 -6.90
CA PHE A 118 0.48 -12.35 -6.61
C PHE A 118 0.63 -13.64 -7.43
N LEU A 119 -0.41 -14.46 -7.51
CA LEU A 119 -0.46 -15.65 -8.36
C LEU A 119 -0.30 -15.30 -9.86
N LYS A 120 -0.90 -14.19 -10.32
CA LYS A 120 -0.71 -13.70 -11.69
C LYS A 120 0.73 -13.25 -11.95
N ALA A 121 1.36 -12.55 -11.00
CA ALA A 121 2.76 -12.13 -11.09
C ALA A 121 3.73 -13.33 -11.04
N LEU A 122 3.32 -14.44 -10.41
CA LEU A 122 4.10 -15.68 -10.37
C LEU A 122 3.95 -16.51 -11.66
N MET A 123 2.75 -16.53 -12.26
CA MET A 123 2.42 -17.37 -13.42
C MET A 123 2.68 -16.71 -14.78
N LYS A 124 2.72 -15.38 -14.85
CA LYS A 124 3.14 -14.64 -16.05
C LYS A 124 4.11 -13.57 -15.59
N SER A 125 5.06 -13.22 -16.45
CA SER A 125 5.86 -11.98 -16.42
C SER A 125 4.95 -10.74 -16.48
N ALA A 126 3.99 -10.65 -15.58
CA ALA A 126 2.95 -9.64 -15.50
C ALA A 126 3.52 -8.52 -14.65
N TRP A 127 3.70 -7.39 -15.31
CA TRP A 127 4.30 -6.19 -14.78
C TRP A 127 3.45 -5.72 -13.61
N ILE A 128 4.02 -5.74 -12.41
CA ILE A 128 3.34 -5.26 -11.21
C ILE A 128 2.91 -3.81 -11.48
N ALA A 129 1.62 -3.52 -11.32
CA ALA A 129 1.08 -2.17 -11.49
C ALA A 129 1.94 -1.17 -10.69
N PRO A 130 2.39 -0.06 -11.31
CA PRO A 130 3.26 0.88 -10.63
C PRO A 130 2.52 1.62 -9.52
N VAL A 131 3.24 2.00 -8.46
CA VAL A 131 2.66 2.84 -7.41
C VAL A 131 2.42 4.22 -8.01
N SER A 132 1.22 4.78 -7.84
CA SER A 132 0.86 6.10 -8.34
C SER A 132 0.62 7.11 -7.23
N THR A 133 0.15 6.67 -6.06
CA THR A 133 -0.15 7.58 -4.94
C THR A 133 0.15 6.92 -3.61
N ILE A 134 0.70 7.68 -2.67
CA ILE A 134 0.95 7.23 -1.30
C ILE A 134 0.16 8.13 -0.37
N VAL A 135 -0.68 7.53 0.47
CA VAL A 135 -1.41 8.24 1.52
C VAL A 135 -0.85 7.84 2.86
N THR A 136 -0.54 8.83 3.70
CA THR A 136 -0.07 8.62 5.08
C THR A 136 -0.97 9.30 6.09
N GLY A 137 -1.06 8.76 7.29
CA GLY A 137 -1.79 9.40 8.38
C GLY A 137 -1.72 8.59 9.66
N GLU A 138 -1.94 9.25 10.79
CA GLU A 138 -2.12 8.57 12.06
C GLU A 138 -3.57 8.16 12.23
N TRP A 139 -3.80 6.88 12.51
CA TRP A 139 -5.14 6.32 12.67
C TRP A 139 -5.38 5.81 14.09
N PRO A 140 -6.56 6.10 14.67
CA PRO A 140 -6.96 5.59 15.97
C PRO A 140 -7.13 4.06 15.96
N ILE A 141 -6.47 3.39 16.91
CA ILE A 141 -6.54 1.94 17.10
C ILE A 141 -7.19 1.60 18.43
N CYS A 142 -8.14 0.65 18.44
CA CYS A 142 -8.72 0.15 19.68
C CYS A 142 -7.92 -1.02 20.25
N HIS A 143 -8.18 -1.37 21.52
CA HIS A 143 -7.55 -2.49 22.19
C HIS A 143 -7.68 -3.83 21.41
N ARG A 144 -8.79 -4.04 20.70
CA ARG A 144 -8.99 -5.24 19.87
C ARG A 144 -8.05 -5.27 18.66
N CYS A 145 -7.85 -4.15 17.96
CA CYS A 145 -6.86 -4.03 16.90
C CYS A 145 -5.45 -4.28 17.44
N ALA A 146 -5.09 -3.61 18.55
CA ALA A 146 -3.77 -3.74 19.17
C ALA A 146 -3.48 -5.19 19.64
N ARG A 147 -4.47 -5.88 20.22
CA ARG A 147 -4.33 -7.29 20.60
C ARG A 147 -4.13 -8.19 19.37
N ARG A 148 -4.92 -7.98 18.32
CA ARG A 148 -4.82 -8.78 17.09
C ARG A 148 -3.48 -8.59 16.38
N ALA A 149 -2.99 -7.34 16.31
CA ALA A 149 -1.66 -7.04 15.77
C ALA A 149 -0.55 -7.71 16.57
N ARG A 150 -0.63 -7.70 17.92
CA ARG A 150 0.32 -8.43 18.78
C ARG A 150 0.31 -9.94 18.52
N ILE A 151 -0.87 -10.55 18.47
CA ILE A 151 -1.00 -11.99 18.17
C ILE A 151 -0.37 -12.30 16.80
N TYR A 152 -0.64 -11.51 15.77
CA TYR A 152 -0.04 -11.72 14.45
C TYR A 152 1.48 -11.59 14.47
N ARG A 153 2.04 -10.62 15.21
CA ARG A 153 3.50 -10.51 15.37
C ARG A 153 4.09 -11.75 16.04
N TYR A 154 3.47 -12.27 17.10
CA TYR A 154 3.94 -13.51 17.75
C TYR A 154 3.86 -14.72 16.82
N VAL A 155 2.78 -14.87 16.04
CA VAL A 155 2.67 -15.95 15.05
C VAL A 155 3.76 -15.83 13.98
N VAL A 156 4.00 -14.62 13.48
CA VAL A 156 5.08 -14.36 12.51
C VAL A 156 6.44 -14.69 13.10
N TYR A 157 6.75 -14.24 14.32
CA TYR A 157 8.02 -14.57 14.97
C TYR A 157 8.17 -16.07 15.21
N GLY A 158 7.09 -16.77 15.57
CA GLY A 158 7.09 -18.23 15.69
C GLY A 158 7.42 -18.91 14.37
N ILE A 159 6.77 -18.51 13.26
CA ILE A 159 7.06 -19.07 11.93
C ILE A 159 8.51 -18.79 11.52
N LEU A 160 8.99 -17.56 11.71
CA LEU A 160 10.38 -17.19 11.40
C LEU A 160 11.39 -17.97 12.25
N ALA A 161 11.11 -18.20 13.52
CA ALA A 161 11.96 -19.01 14.41
C ALA A 161 12.03 -20.47 13.94
N VAL A 162 10.90 -21.07 13.54
CA VAL A 162 10.87 -22.42 12.97
C VAL A 162 11.65 -22.49 11.66
N MET A 163 11.49 -21.49 10.78
CA MET A 163 12.26 -21.41 9.54
C MET A 163 13.77 -21.29 9.80
N ALA A 164 14.17 -20.44 10.76
CA ALA A 164 15.56 -20.27 11.14
C ALA A 164 16.17 -21.56 11.73
N ALA A 165 15.42 -22.26 12.60
CA ALA A 165 15.84 -23.53 13.17
C ALA A 165 16.01 -24.62 12.09
N ASN A 166 15.07 -24.70 11.15
CA ASN A 166 15.15 -25.63 10.02
C ASN A 166 16.36 -25.32 9.13
N PHE A 167 16.66 -24.04 8.89
CA PHE A 167 17.81 -23.63 8.11
C PHE A 167 19.12 -23.98 8.83
N ALA A 168 19.20 -23.76 10.14
CA ALA A 168 20.35 -24.15 10.95
C ALA A 168 20.56 -25.68 10.92
N ALA A 169 19.49 -26.48 11.04
CA ALA A 169 19.57 -27.94 10.95
C ALA A 169 20.09 -28.39 9.56
N PHE A 170 19.62 -27.76 8.49
CA PHE A 170 20.10 -28.03 7.13
C PHE A 170 21.59 -27.70 6.98
N LEU A 171 22.05 -26.56 7.52
CA LEU A 171 23.46 -26.20 7.52
C LEU A 171 24.31 -27.24 8.28
N THR A 172 23.86 -27.66 9.47
CA THR A 172 24.57 -28.68 10.27
C THR A 172 24.74 -29.99 9.51
N VAL A 173 23.66 -30.52 8.90
CA VAL A 173 23.72 -31.74 8.08
C VAL A 173 24.64 -31.57 6.87
N SER A 174 24.61 -30.38 6.26
CA SER A 174 25.44 -30.06 5.10
C SER A 174 26.92 -30.02 5.42
N PHE A 175 27.30 -29.36 6.52
CA PHE A 175 28.69 -29.26 6.99
C PHE A 175 29.21 -30.55 7.64
N ALA A 176 28.33 -31.38 8.18
CA ALA A 176 28.70 -32.69 8.71
C ALA A 176 28.93 -33.75 7.61
N HIS A 177 28.84 -33.39 6.32
CA HIS A 177 29.02 -34.29 5.17
C HIS A 177 28.13 -35.55 5.20
N ILE A 178 26.94 -35.45 5.80
CA ILE A 178 26.01 -36.59 5.89
C ILE A 178 25.14 -36.63 4.63
N ASP A 179 25.74 -37.13 3.55
CA ASP A 179 25.19 -36.99 2.19
C ASP A 179 23.84 -37.69 1.97
N TRP A 180 23.55 -38.77 2.69
CA TRP A 180 22.30 -39.53 2.54
C TRP A 180 21.06 -38.80 3.14
N LEU A 181 21.26 -37.87 4.08
CA LEU A 181 20.18 -37.10 4.70
C LEU A 181 19.84 -35.82 3.92
N LYS A 182 20.76 -35.31 3.10
CA LYS A 182 20.57 -34.11 2.27
C LYS A 182 19.30 -34.12 1.40
N PRO A 183 18.91 -35.20 0.68
CA PRO A 183 17.69 -35.18 -0.14
C PRO A 183 16.40 -35.10 0.70
N TRP A 184 16.38 -35.72 1.88
CA TRP A 184 15.24 -35.66 2.80
C TRP A 184 15.04 -34.26 3.38
N PHE A 185 16.13 -33.60 3.80
CA PHE A 185 16.05 -32.21 4.24
C PHE A 185 15.74 -31.26 3.08
N GLY A 186 16.36 -31.42 1.91
CA GLY A 186 16.09 -30.56 0.76
C GLY A 186 14.63 -30.59 0.28
N SER A 187 14.03 -31.79 0.24
CA SER A 187 12.64 -31.99 -0.19
C SER A 187 11.60 -31.50 0.82
N ALA A 188 11.85 -31.59 2.13
CA ALA A 188 10.94 -31.06 3.15
C ALA A 188 11.14 -29.57 3.42
N PHE A 189 12.38 -29.08 3.34
CA PHE A 189 12.76 -27.71 3.66
C PHE A 189 12.22 -26.68 2.66
N CYS A 190 12.35 -26.96 1.36
CA CYS A 190 11.92 -26.05 0.31
C CYS A 190 10.41 -25.73 0.36
N PRO A 191 9.49 -26.72 0.31
CA PRO A 191 8.06 -26.41 0.30
C PRO A 191 7.59 -25.80 1.62
N GLY A 192 8.09 -26.30 2.76
CA GLY A 192 7.72 -25.79 4.08
C GLY A 192 8.15 -24.33 4.30
N SER A 193 9.36 -23.97 3.88
CA SER A 193 9.90 -22.62 4.05
C SER A 193 9.22 -21.61 3.12
N ILE A 194 8.94 -21.99 1.88
CA ILE A 194 8.20 -21.13 0.93
C ILE A 194 6.78 -20.89 1.45
N LEU A 195 6.08 -21.94 1.89
CA LEU A 195 4.73 -21.81 2.45
C LEU A 195 4.73 -20.96 3.72
N GLY A 196 5.67 -21.19 4.64
CA GLY A 196 5.85 -20.39 5.84
C GLY A 196 6.08 -18.91 5.51
N PHE A 197 6.95 -18.62 4.54
CA PHE A 197 7.19 -17.27 4.07
C PHE A 197 5.95 -16.61 3.47
N MET A 198 5.17 -17.33 2.65
CA MET A 198 3.90 -16.83 2.11
C MET A 198 2.89 -16.50 3.21
N ILE A 199 2.79 -17.34 4.24
CA ILE A 199 1.94 -17.08 5.41
C ILE A 199 2.41 -15.82 6.14
N VAL A 200 3.71 -15.66 6.34
CA VAL A 200 4.29 -14.46 6.97
C VAL A 200 3.92 -13.19 6.20
N VAL A 201 4.14 -13.18 4.87
CA VAL A 201 3.77 -12.03 4.01
C VAL A 201 2.27 -11.73 4.11
N HIS A 202 1.42 -12.76 4.07
CA HIS A 202 -0.02 -12.60 4.19
C HIS A 202 -0.46 -12.05 5.56
N LEU A 203 0.15 -12.53 6.64
CA LEU A 203 -0.13 -12.06 8.00
C LEU A 203 0.32 -10.62 8.21
N PHE A 204 1.45 -10.22 7.64
CA PHE A 204 1.89 -8.83 7.66
C PHE A 204 0.86 -7.93 6.96
N ASP A 205 0.43 -8.26 5.74
CA ASP A 205 -0.60 -7.50 5.01
C ASP A 205 -1.91 -7.38 5.81
N LYS A 206 -2.31 -8.46 6.50
CA LYS A 206 -3.53 -8.46 7.32
C LYS A 206 -3.40 -7.66 8.63
N SER A 207 -2.18 -7.45 9.11
CA SER A 207 -1.93 -6.81 10.40
C SER A 207 -1.85 -5.28 10.35
N VAL A 208 -1.60 -4.70 9.16
CA VAL A 208 -1.15 -3.30 9.04
C VAL A 208 -2.28 -2.30 8.82
N ASP A 209 -3.43 -2.71 8.25
CA ASP A 209 -4.42 -1.72 7.81
C ASP A 209 -5.69 -1.71 8.69
N PRO A 210 -5.83 -0.74 9.61
CA PRO A 210 -7.09 -0.52 10.33
C PRO A 210 -8.21 0.00 9.41
N VAL A 211 -7.90 0.29 8.14
CA VAL A 211 -8.74 1.11 7.27
C VAL A 211 -8.71 0.57 5.85
N LYS A 212 -9.86 0.58 5.19
CA LYS A 212 -9.96 0.24 3.76
C LYS A 212 -10.28 1.49 2.96
N PHE A 213 -9.32 1.92 2.15
CA PHE A 213 -9.50 3.01 1.21
C PHE A 213 -10.19 2.53 -0.07
N ARG A 214 -11.04 3.38 -0.63
CA ARG A 214 -11.56 3.31 -1.99
C ARG A 214 -10.58 3.98 -2.96
N PRO A 215 -10.78 3.84 -4.29
CA PRO A 215 -9.99 4.57 -5.26
C PRO A 215 -10.05 6.09 -5.02
N ILE A 216 -8.94 6.79 -5.25
CA ILE A 216 -8.84 8.25 -5.04
C ILE A 216 -9.19 8.96 -6.34
N TYR A 217 -10.34 9.62 -6.37
CA TYR A 217 -10.79 10.42 -7.50
C TYR A 217 -10.25 11.85 -7.45
N ASP A 218 -10.16 12.44 -6.24
CA ASP A 218 -9.67 13.80 -6.00
C ASP A 218 -8.50 13.76 -5.00
N GLU A 219 -7.44 14.51 -5.26
CA GLU A 219 -6.27 14.64 -4.37
C GLU A 219 -6.62 15.22 -2.99
N ARG A 220 -7.76 15.91 -2.89
CA ARG A 220 -8.24 16.56 -1.67
C ARG A 220 -9.07 15.65 -0.77
N PHE A 221 -9.57 14.53 -1.29
CA PHE A 221 -10.51 13.68 -0.57
C PHE A 221 -10.23 12.19 -0.79
N ALA A 222 -10.25 11.42 0.29
CA ALA A 222 -10.29 9.96 0.23
C ALA A 222 -11.61 9.45 0.78
N PHE A 223 -12.14 8.41 0.14
CA PHE A 223 -13.27 7.66 0.68
C PHE A 223 -12.77 6.41 1.38
N VAL A 224 -13.26 6.22 2.60
CA VAL A 224 -12.80 5.18 3.51
C VAL A 224 -13.98 4.41 4.04
N GLN A 225 -13.92 3.07 4.00
CA GLN A 225 -14.91 2.25 4.70
C GLN A 225 -14.68 2.33 6.21
N ALA A 226 -15.68 2.82 6.96
CA ALA A 226 -15.57 3.01 8.40
C ALA A 226 -16.82 2.54 9.16
N HIS A 227 -16.63 2.20 10.43
CA HIS A 227 -17.71 1.83 11.34
C HIS A 227 -18.69 3.01 11.56
N PRO A 228 -20.01 2.78 11.71
CA PRO A 228 -20.99 3.83 11.99
C PRO A 228 -20.59 4.81 13.10
N GLU A 229 -20.12 4.32 14.24
CA GLU A 229 -19.66 5.19 15.34
C GLU A 229 -18.49 6.12 14.97
N PHE A 230 -17.55 5.63 14.15
CA PHE A 230 -16.46 6.48 13.65
C PHE A 230 -17.01 7.62 12.79
N ARG A 231 -17.99 7.32 11.95
CA ARG A 231 -18.64 8.31 11.08
C ARG A 231 -19.39 9.37 11.88
N ARG A 232 -20.11 8.95 12.91
CA ARG A 232 -20.80 9.87 13.82
C ARG A 232 -19.82 10.78 14.53
N ALA A 233 -18.75 10.23 15.09
CA ALA A 233 -17.72 11.01 15.77
C ALA A 233 -17.06 12.03 14.82
N LEU A 234 -16.74 11.61 13.59
CA LEU A 234 -16.14 12.50 12.58
C LEU A 234 -17.05 13.69 12.20
N GLN A 235 -18.37 13.50 12.22
CA GLN A 235 -19.33 14.56 11.95
C GLN A 235 -19.43 15.57 13.09
N ILE A 236 -19.26 15.12 14.34
CA ILE A 236 -19.29 15.96 15.53
C ILE A 236 -18.02 16.83 15.59
N ASP A 237 -16.87 16.24 15.27
CA ASP A 237 -15.57 16.92 15.33
C ASP A 237 -15.31 17.83 14.11
N MET A 238 -16.23 17.88 13.14
CA MET A 238 -16.12 18.77 11.99
C MET A 238 -16.53 20.20 12.37
N PRO A 239 -15.68 21.22 12.14
CA PRO A 239 -16.05 22.60 12.44
C PRO A 239 -17.26 23.04 11.58
N PRO A 240 -18.19 23.82 12.16
CA PRO A 240 -19.37 24.30 11.44
C PRO A 240 -18.93 25.19 10.26
N GLY A 241 -19.02 24.66 9.04
CA GLY A 241 -18.59 25.35 7.82
C GLY A 241 -17.83 24.47 6.82
N SER A 242 -17.35 23.28 7.21
CA SER A 242 -16.85 22.30 6.23
C SER A 242 -18.03 21.54 5.60
N THR A 243 -18.49 21.99 4.45
CA THR A 243 -19.45 21.22 3.66
C THR A 243 -18.80 19.91 3.24
N ASN A 244 -19.49 18.79 3.48
CA ASN A 244 -19.14 17.54 2.82
C ASN A 244 -19.26 17.76 1.31
N PRO A 245 -18.30 17.28 0.49
CA PRO A 245 -18.52 17.25 -0.95
C PRO A 245 -19.81 16.46 -1.24
N PRO A 246 -20.58 16.85 -2.28
CA PRO A 246 -21.83 16.18 -2.60
C PRO A 246 -21.58 14.67 -2.79
N ARG A 247 -22.45 13.87 -2.15
CA ARG A 247 -22.49 12.40 -2.29
C ARG A 247 -23.00 11.99 -3.66
#